data_AF-D5MTA4-F1
#
_entry.id   AF-D5MTA4-F1
#
_cell.length_a   1.000
_cell.length_b   1.000
_cell.length_c   1.000
_cell.angle_alpha   90.00
_cell.angle_beta   90.00
_cell.angle_gamma   90.00
#
_symmetry.space_group_name_H-M   'P 1'
#
loop_
_entity.id
_entity.type
_entity.pdbx_description
1 polymer ?
#
loop_
_entity_poly.entity_id
_entity_poly.type
_entity_poly.pdbx_seq_one_letter_code
_entity_poly.pdbx_strand_id
1 'polypeptide(L)'
;MTPEEDKRIIEILKTRDALETHVQLKSGKVAKLWNIAWGYDMGDDFAHITTNISPGQPEQDMDFFYTHEIVKINDGESGICISSFDPNHA
;
A
#
# COMPACT_ATOMS: atom_id res chain seq x y z
N MET A 1 -5.88 -4.75 12.32
CA MET A 1 -4.57 -5.00 11.70
C MET A 1 -3.54 -5.06 12.80
N THR A 2 -2.62 -6.01 12.75
CA THR A 2 -1.53 -6.11 13.73
C THR A 2 -0.26 -5.38 13.28
N PRO A 3 0.68 -5.04 14.19
CA PRO A 3 1.98 -4.47 13.82
C PRO A 3 2.80 -5.36 12.86
N GLU A 4 2.61 -6.68 12.91
CA GLU A 4 3.25 -7.61 11.98
C GLU A 4 2.68 -7.50 10.56
N GLU A 5 1.38 -7.30 10.44
CA GLU A 5 0.72 -7.08 9.13
C GLU A 5 1.16 -5.76 8.51
N ASP A 6 1.26 -4.69 9.30
CA ASP A 6 1.79 -3.39 8.88
C ASP A 6 3.20 -3.52 8.28
N LYS A 7 4.13 -4.12 9.01
CA LYS A 7 5.49 -4.38 8.52
C LYS A 7 5.50 -5.24 7.26
N ARG A 8 4.64 -6.27 7.21
CA ARG A 8 4.53 -7.14 6.03
C ARG A 8 4.04 -6.38 4.82
N ILE A 9 3.07 -5.47 4.96
CA ILE A 9 2.60 -4.60 3.88
C ILE A 9 3.75 -3.77 3.34
N ILE A 10 4.51 -3.10 4.22
CA ILE A 10 5.63 -2.26 3.83
C ILE A 10 6.68 -3.08 3.07
N GLU A 11 7.04 -4.28 3.54
CA GLU A 11 8.00 -5.13 2.85
C GLU A 11 7.49 -5.62 1.49
N ILE A 12 6.21 -5.98 1.37
CA ILE A 12 5.60 -6.31 0.07
C ILE A 12 5.71 -5.13 -0.90
N LEU A 13 5.34 -3.92 -0.47
CA LEU A 13 5.38 -2.74 -1.34
C LEU A 13 6.81 -2.35 -1.72
N LYS A 14 7.77 -2.44 -0.80
CA LYS A 14 9.20 -2.21 -1.07
C LYS A 14 9.77 -3.20 -2.08
N THR A 15 9.44 -4.49 -1.96
CA THR A 15 9.92 -5.52 -2.90
C THR A 15 9.32 -5.39 -4.30
N ARG A 16 8.28 -4.56 -4.45
CA ARG A 16 7.60 -4.28 -5.71
C ARG A 16 7.91 -2.90 -6.27
N ASP A 17 8.97 -2.25 -5.80
CA ASP A 17 9.42 -0.98 -6.37
C ASP A 17 9.64 -1.11 -7.88
N ALA A 18 9.19 -0.10 -8.62
CA ALA A 18 9.08 -0.04 -10.08
C ALA A 18 8.13 -1.06 -10.75
N LEU A 19 7.41 -1.89 -10.01
CA LEU A 19 6.41 -2.82 -10.54
C LEU A 19 4.99 -2.30 -10.28
N GLU A 20 4.13 -2.32 -11.30
CA GLU A 20 2.74 -1.91 -11.14
C GLU A 20 2.06 -2.78 -10.07
N THR A 21 1.49 -2.12 -9.08
CA THR A 21 0.86 -2.76 -7.94
C THR A 21 -0.48 -2.08 -7.70
N HIS A 22 -1.53 -2.88 -7.52
CA HIS A 22 -2.85 -2.37 -7.18
C HIS A 22 -3.15 -2.65 -5.72
N VAL A 23 -3.42 -1.59 -4.97
CA VAL A 23 -3.77 -1.65 -3.55
C VAL A 23 -5.25 -1.32 -3.40
N GLN A 24 -6.02 -2.26 -2.87
CA GLN A 24 -7.41 -2.03 -2.51
C GLN A 24 -7.49 -1.54 -1.07
N LEU A 25 -8.18 -0.41 -0.88
CA LEU A 25 -8.40 0.22 0.41
C LEU A 25 -9.78 -0.16 0.99
N LYS A 26 -9.94 -0.01 2.31
CA LYS A 26 -11.21 -0.20 3.03
C LYS A 26 -12.34 0.66 2.46
N SER A 27 -12.01 1.84 1.92
CA SER A 27 -12.97 2.73 1.25
C SER A 27 -13.54 2.16 -0.06
N GLY A 28 -12.98 1.07 -0.58
CA GLY A 28 -13.30 0.51 -1.88
C GLY A 28 -12.47 1.12 -3.02
N LYS A 29 -11.66 2.16 -2.76
CA LYS A 29 -10.72 2.71 -3.74
C LYS A 29 -9.64 1.68 -4.08
N VAL A 30 -9.24 1.65 -5.35
CA VAL A 30 -8.04 0.94 -5.81
C VAL A 30 -7.00 1.98 -6.20
N ALA A 31 -5.90 2.02 -5.45
CA ALA A 31 -4.73 2.84 -5.76
C ALA A 31 -3.78 2.07 -6.68
N LYS A 32 -3.30 2.72 -7.74
CA LYS A 32 -2.26 2.18 -8.62
C LYS A 32 -0.93 2.81 -8.26
N LEU A 33 0.07 1.99 -7.96
CA LEU A 33 1.36 2.47 -7.53
C LEU A 33 2.52 1.70 -8.15
N TRP A 34 3.65 2.40 -8.30
CA TRP A 34 4.93 1.84 -8.73
C TRP A 34 6.03 2.07 -7.71
N ASN A 35 5.89 3.06 -6.83
CA ASN A 35 6.81 3.32 -5.73
C ASN A 35 6.02 3.90 -4.55
N ILE A 36 6.64 3.83 -3.37
CA ILE A 36 6.10 4.40 -2.14
C ILE A 36 7.18 5.17 -1.39
N ALA A 37 6.80 6.27 -0.76
CA ALA A 37 7.42 6.73 0.47
C ALA A 37 6.56 6.29 1.65
N TRP A 38 7.19 6.00 2.78
CA TRP A 38 6.49 5.55 3.97
C TRP A 38 7.22 6.00 5.24
N GLY A 39 6.45 6.12 6.33
CA GLY A 39 6.97 6.50 7.63
C GLY A 39 5.94 6.30 8.72
N TYR A 40 6.40 6.41 9.96
CA TYR A 40 5.53 6.49 11.13
C TYR A 40 5.67 7.90 11.70
N ASP A 41 4.55 8.59 11.90
CA ASP A 41 4.57 9.85 12.62
C ASP A 41 4.51 9.60 14.13
N MET A 42 4.89 10.61 14.93
CA MET A 42 4.84 10.47 16.38
C MET A 42 3.42 10.25 16.86
N GLY A 43 3.17 9.05 17.40
CA GLY A 43 1.85 8.64 17.92
C GLY A 43 1.03 7.77 16.97
N ASP A 44 1.54 7.47 15.76
CA ASP A 44 0.87 6.59 14.82
C ASP A 44 1.17 5.11 15.11
N ASP A 45 0.12 4.30 15.15
CA ASP A 45 0.23 2.84 15.30
C ASP A 45 0.59 2.12 13.99
N PHE A 46 0.41 2.81 12.85
CA PHE A 46 0.51 2.26 11.50
C PHE A 46 1.21 3.23 10.56
N ALA A 47 1.99 2.74 9.60
CA ALA A 47 2.72 3.62 8.69
C ALA A 47 1.78 4.38 7.74
N HIS A 48 2.09 5.64 7.49
CA HIS A 48 1.54 6.37 6.34
C HIS A 48 2.30 5.99 5.07
N ILE A 49 1.59 5.98 3.95
CA ILE A 49 2.09 5.66 2.61
C ILE A 49 1.76 6.83 1.69
N THR A 50 2.76 7.30 0.95
CA THR A 50 2.58 8.22 -0.18
C THR A 50 3.03 7.54 -1.45
N THR A 51 2.16 7.41 -2.45
CA THR A 51 2.45 6.65 -3.68
C THR A 51 3.05 7.52 -4.77
N ASN A 52 3.84 6.92 -5.68
CA ASN A 52 4.27 7.53 -6.94
C ASN A 52 5.03 8.85 -6.79
N ILE A 53 5.67 9.08 -5.64
CA ILE A 53 6.32 10.34 -5.30
C ILE A 53 7.72 10.46 -5.90
N SER A 54 8.45 9.35 -6.04
CA SER A 54 9.81 9.37 -6.58
C SER A 54 10.27 7.99 -7.10
N PRO A 55 10.58 7.86 -8.39
CA PRO A 55 10.32 8.85 -9.43
C PRO A 55 8.81 9.11 -9.55
N GLY A 56 8.43 10.35 -9.90
CA GLY A 56 7.05 10.68 -10.23
C GLY A 56 6.56 9.84 -11.41
N GLN A 57 5.33 9.33 -11.35
CA GLN A 57 4.74 8.56 -12.45
C GLN A 57 3.83 9.44 -13.31
N PRO A 58 4.10 9.59 -14.62
CA PRO A 58 3.27 10.41 -15.52
C PRO A 58 1.81 9.95 -15.52
N GLU A 59 0.88 10.91 -15.45
CA GLU A 59 -0.58 10.68 -15.51
C GLU A 59 -1.14 9.79 -14.38
N GLN A 60 -0.35 9.50 -13.34
CA GLN A 60 -0.80 8.76 -12.16
C GLN A 60 -1.00 9.70 -10.98
N ASP A 61 -2.05 9.44 -10.22
CA ASP A 61 -2.31 10.17 -8.98
C ASP A 61 -1.27 9.79 -7.91
N MET A 62 -0.92 10.79 -7.10
CA MET A 62 -0.23 10.60 -5.83
C MET A 62 -1.31 10.39 -4.77
N ASP A 63 -1.29 9.21 -4.14
CA ASP A 63 -2.21 8.86 -3.06
C ASP A 63 -1.52 8.93 -1.71
N PHE A 64 -2.30 9.26 -0.68
CA PHE A 64 -1.90 9.19 0.72
C PHE A 64 -2.91 8.35 1.49
N PHE A 65 -2.44 7.33 2.18
CA PHE A 65 -3.25 6.44 3.04
C PHE A 65 -2.36 5.72 4.05
N TYR A 66 -2.97 5.07 5.03
CA TYR A 66 -2.26 4.25 6.01
C TYR A 66 -2.30 2.76 5.64
N THR A 67 -1.31 2.00 6.11
CA THR A 67 -1.25 0.54 5.91
C THR A 67 -2.50 -0.17 6.44
N HIS A 68 -3.06 0.27 7.57
CA HIS A 68 -4.28 -0.30 8.15
C HIS A 68 -5.53 -0.09 7.30
N GLU A 69 -5.47 0.75 6.27
CA GLU A 69 -6.55 0.92 5.30
C GLU A 69 -6.44 -0.09 4.16
N ILE A 70 -5.32 -0.78 3.98
CA ILE A 70 -5.13 -1.77 2.92
C ILE A 70 -5.84 -3.07 3.29
N VAL A 71 -6.68 -3.55 2.37
CA VAL A 71 -7.35 -4.86 2.48
C VAL A 71 -6.81 -5.89 1.50
N LYS A 72 -6.19 -5.44 0.40
CA LYS A 72 -5.66 -6.35 -0.63
C LYS A 72 -4.55 -5.69 -1.43
N ILE A 73 -3.54 -6.48 -1.78
CA ILE A 73 -2.46 -6.11 -2.69
C ILE A 73 -2.46 -7.11 -3.84
N ASN A 74 -2.59 -6.61 -5.06
CA ASN A 74 -2.52 -7.40 -6.28
C ASN A 74 -1.34 -6.96 -7.14
N ASP A 75 -0.81 -7.91 -7.90
CA ASP A 75 0.06 -7.63 -9.02
C ASP A 75 -0.72 -6.88 -10.11
N GLY A 76 -0.23 -5.71 -10.52
CA GLY A 76 -0.98 -4.83 -11.43
C GLY A 76 -1.08 -5.32 -12.87
N GLU A 77 -0.11 -6.14 -13.31
CA GLU A 77 -0.07 -6.68 -14.67
C GLU A 77 -0.96 -7.94 -14.79
N SER A 78 -0.79 -8.89 -13.87
CA SER A 78 -1.50 -10.17 -13.90
C SER A 78 -2.83 -10.16 -13.16
N GLY A 79 -3.07 -9.20 -12.27
CA GLY A 79 -4.23 -9.16 -11.36
C GLY A 79 -4.17 -10.20 -10.24
N ILE A 80 -3.08 -10.97 -10.11
CA ILE A 80 -2.93 -12.01 -9.09
C ILE A 80 -2.85 -11.39 -7.70
N CYS A 81 -3.62 -11.94 -6.76
CA CYS A 81 -3.56 -11.53 -5.36
C CYS A 81 -2.23 -11.95 -4.73
N ILE A 82 -1.47 -10.97 -4.25
CA ILE A 82 -0.20 -11.18 -3.55
C ILE A 82 -0.46 -11.38 -2.06
N SER A 83 -1.31 -10.55 -1.48
CA SER A 83 -1.72 -10.66 -0.08
C SER A 83 -3.08 -10.03 0.14
N SER A 84 -3.83 -10.57 1.09
CA SER A 84 -5.11 -10.04 1.58
C SER A 84 -5.05 -9.90 3.10
N PHE A 85 -5.69 -8.87 3.62
CA PHE A 85 -5.70 -8.52 5.03
C PHE A 85 -7.15 -8.40 5.50
N ASP A 86 -7.48 -8.96 6.65
CA ASP A 86 -8.83 -8.91 7.20
C ASP A 86 -9.10 -7.52 7.80
N PRO A 87 -10.06 -6.75 7.28
CA PRO A 87 -10.39 -5.44 7.85
C PRO A 87 -11.04 -5.51 9.23
N ASN A 88 -11.51 -6.69 9.69
CA ASN A 88 -12.33 -6.85 10.88
C ASN A 88 -11.61 -7.38 12.13
N HIS A 89 -10.33 -7.75 12.04
CA HIS A 89 -9.53 -8.11 13.21
C HIS A 89 -8.65 -6.93 13.62
N ALA A 90 -9.10 -6.20 14.65
CA ALA A 90 -8.30 -5.27 15.44
C ALA A 90 -8.40 -5.68 16.91
#